data_AF-A0A945PEG9-F1
#
_entry.id   AF-A0A945PEG9-F1
#
_cell.length_a   1.000
_cell.length_b   1.000
_cell.length_c   1.000
_cell.angle_alpha   90.00
_cell.angle_beta   90.00
_cell.angle_gamma   90.00
#
_symmetry.space_group_name_H-M   'P 1'
#
loop_
_entity.id
_entity.type
_entity.pdbx_description
1 polymer ?
#
loop_
_entity_poly.entity_id
_entity_poly.type
_entity_poly.pdbx_seq_one_letter_code
_entity_poly.pdbx_strand_id
1 'polypeptide(L)' 'MKPRSELQEVIDLIASADSPVGMDAVYVHALILDKLTSIEQRLQTLEESAVE' A
#
# COMPACT_ATOMS: atom_id res chain seq x y z
N MET A 1 13.12 10.77 0.36
CA MET A 1 11.96 10.51 1.23
C MET A 1 10.93 11.61 0.99
N LYS A 2 9.65 11.27 0.83
CA LYS A 2 8.59 12.28 0.69
C LYS A 2 8.39 13.02 2.02
N PRO A 3 8.13 14.33 2.03
CA PRO A 3 7.83 15.06 3.25
C PRO A 3 6.50 14.58 3.85
N ARG A 4 6.40 14.63 5.18
CA ARG A 4 5.21 14.16 5.92
C ARG A 4 3.91 14.80 5.44
N SER A 5 3.95 16.08 5.04
CA SER A 5 2.82 16.82 4.50
C SER A 5 2.23 16.20 3.24
N GLU A 6 3.05 15.60 2.38
CA GLU A 6 2.59 14.91 1.16
C GLU A 6 1.94 13.55 1.46
N LEU A 7 2.09 13.05 2.68
CA LEU A 7 1.51 11.78 3.13
C LEU A 7 0.30 11.99 4.05
N GLN A 8 -0.11 13.23 4.30
CA GLN A 8 -1.10 13.55 5.32
C GLN A 8 -2.46 12.88 5.04
N GLU A 9 -2.92 12.85 3.79
CA GLU A 9 -4.18 12.17 3.42
C GLU A 9 -4.12 10.65 3.71
N VAL A 10 -2.96 10.04 3.47
CA VAL A 10 -2.74 8.61 3.77
C VAL A 10 -2.67 8.38 5.27
N ILE A 11 -2.04 9.29 6.01
CA ILE A 11 -1.98 9.26 7.47
C ILE A 11 -3.39 9.38 8.07
N ASP A 12 -4.22 10.26 7.55
CA ASP A 12 -5.59 10.48 8.03
C ASP A 12 -6.48 9.27 7.74
N LEU A 13 -6.33 8.63 6.58
CA LEU A 13 -6.99 7.35 6.25
C LEU A 13 -6.56 6.23 7.21
N ILE A 14 -5.26 6.15 7.48
CA ILE A 14 -4.66 5.18 8.42
C ILE A 14 -5.12 5.43 9.85
N ALA A 15 -5.33 6.67 10.26
CA ALA A 15 -5.76 7.04 11.60
C ALA A 15 -7.29 6.97 11.79
N SER A 16 -8.05 6.66 10.73
CA SER A 16 -9.50 6.52 10.82
C SER A 16 -9.90 5.36 11.74
N ALA A 17 -11.07 5.45 12.38
CA ALA A 17 -11.57 4.40 13.28
C ALA A 17 -11.85 3.07 12.55
N ASP A 18 -12.03 3.12 11.23
CA ASP A 18 -12.23 1.96 10.36
C ASP A 18 -10.91 1.35 9.88
N SER A 19 -9.78 1.96 10.21
CA SER A 19 -8.46 1.46 9.88
C SER A 19 -8.03 0.40 10.90
N PRO A 20 -7.56 -0.79 10.46
CA PRO A 20 -7.02 -1.81 11.34
C PRO A 20 -5.68 -1.41 11.99
N VAL A 21 -5.17 -0.21 11.67
CA VAL A 21 -3.89 0.30 12.19
C VAL A 21 -4.04 0.62 13.68
N GLY A 22 -3.50 -0.28 14.51
CA GLY A 22 -3.50 -0.15 15.97
C GLY A 22 -3.80 -1.46 16.72
N MET A 23 -4.40 -2.46 16.08
CA MET A 23 -4.69 -3.77 16.70
C MET A 23 -3.51 -4.73 16.61
N ASP A 24 -2.92 -4.89 15.42
CA ASP A 24 -1.73 -5.71 15.18
C ASP A 24 -0.87 -5.09 14.08
N ALA A 25 0.24 -4.47 14.48
CA ALA A 25 1.15 -3.84 13.55
C ALA A 25 1.75 -4.84 12.55
N VAL A 26 2.03 -6.08 12.95
CA VAL A 26 2.62 -7.10 12.08
C VAL A 26 1.63 -7.48 10.97
N TYR A 27 0.37 -7.71 11.34
CA TYR A 27 -0.68 -8.02 10.37
C TYR A 27 -0.89 -6.90 9.35
N VAL A 28 -0.92 -5.64 9.81
CA VAL A 28 -1.08 -4.49 8.91
C VAL A 28 0.11 -4.37 7.94
N HIS A 29 1.35 -4.57 8.39
CA HIS A 29 2.50 -4.58 7.49
C HIS A 29 2.43 -5.74 6.50
N ALA A 30 1.98 -6.92 6.91
CA ALA A 30 1.78 -8.06 6.02
C ALA A 30 0.75 -7.74 4.92
N LEU A 31 -0.37 -7.12 5.26
CA LEU A 31 -1.39 -6.68 4.29
C LEU A 31 -0.84 -5.65 3.30
N ILE A 32 -0.05 -4.69 3.78
CA ILE A 32 0.59 -3.67 2.92
C ILE A 32 1.52 -4.36 1.92
N LEU A 33 2.38 -5.27 2.40
CA LEU A 33 3.32 -5.99 1.55
C LEU A 33 2.62 -6.89 0.53
N ASP A 34 1.57 -7.60 0.94
CA ASP A 34 0.74 -8.42 0.04
C ASP A 34 0.13 -7.56 -1.07
N LYS A 35 -0.43 -6.41 -0.71
CA LYS A 35 -1.02 -5.50 -1.70
C LYS A 35 0.00 -4.94 -2.67
N LEU A 36 1.18 -4.55 -2.19
CA LEU A 36 2.28 -4.07 -3.03
C LEU A 36 2.75 -5.15 -3.99
N THR A 37 2.96 -6.38 -3.49
CA THR A 37 3.34 -7.54 -4.31
C THR A 37 2.32 -7.82 -5.40
N SER A 38 1.01 -7.76 -5.06
CA SER A 38 -0.07 -7.92 -6.04
C SER A 38 -0.07 -6.83 -7.10
N ILE A 39 0.25 -5.59 -6.74
CA ILE A 39 0.35 -4.48 -7.70
C ILE A 39 1.55 -4.67 -8.62
N GLU A 40 2.72 -5.06 -8.09
CA GLU A 40 3.92 -5.32 -8.87
C GLU A 40 3.70 -6.44 -9.90
N GLN A 41 3.10 -7.56 -9.49
CA GLN A 41 2.76 -8.65 -10.40
C GLN A 41 1.83 -8.19 -11.54
N ARG A 42 0.82 -7.39 -11.21
CA ARG A 42 -0.12 -6.85 -12.21
C ARG A 42 0.57 -5.88 -13.17
N LEU A 43 1.48 -5.04 -12.66
CA LEU A 43 2.28 -4.14 -13.49
C LEU A 43 3.19 -4.93 -14.42
N GLN A 44 3.89 -5.95 -13.90
CA GLN A 44 4.74 -6.82 -14.70
C GLN A 44 3.95 -7.47 -15.84
N THR A 45 2.76 -8.03 -15.58
CA THR A 45 1.90 -8.60 -16.63
C THR A 45 1.51 -7.57 -17.69
N LEU A 46 1.19 -6.33 -17.29
CA LEU A 46 0.84 -5.26 -18.22
C LEU A 46 2.04 -4.82 -19.06
N GLU A 47 3.22 -4.72 -18.45
CA GLU A 47 4.46 -4.37 -19.13
C GLU A 47 4.87 -5.44 -20.14
N GLU A 48 4.78 -6.72 -19.77
CA GLU A 48 5.01 -7.86 -20.68
C GLU A 48 4.02 -7.84 -21.85
N SER A 49 2.75 -7.54 -21.60
CA SER A 49 1.71 -7.47 -22.64
C SER A 49 1.82 -6.25 -23.56
N ALA A 50 2.55 -5.20 -23.14
CA ALA A 50 2.72 -3.97 -23.91
C ALA A 50 3.97 -3.98 -24.81
N VAL A 51 4.82 -5.01 -24.69
CA VAL A 51 6.07 -5.17 -25.46
C VAL A 51 5.91 -6.13 -26.65
N GLU A 52 4.77 -6.83 -26.76
CA GLU A 52 4.35 -7.58 -27.97
C GLU A 52 3.55 -6.71 -28.95
#